data_AF-A0A3B9WB23-F1
#
_entry.id   AF-A0A3B9WB23-F1
#
_cell.length_a   1.000
_cell.length_b   1.000
_cell.length_c   1.000
_cell.angle_alpha   90.00
_cell.angle_beta   90.00
_cell.angle_gamma   90.00
#
_symmetry.space_group_name_H-M   'P 1'
#
loop_
_entity.id
_entity.type
_entity.pdbx_description
1 polymer ?
#
loop_
_entity_poly.entity_id
_entity_poly.type
_entity_poly.pdbx_seq_one_letter_code
_entity_poly.pdbx_strand_id
1 'polypeptide(L)'
;MSIVENAIYRNGRKVETPRSLEETYTLLKRAIDRSEGDEHGSGTVLAWIGLYRPTPEEIRSLAEHFQLHELAVEDTIQAHQRPKMERYGQTLFTVIRP
;
A
#
# COMPACT_ATOMS: atom_id res chain seq x y z
N MET A 1 -0.10 17.63 -2.40
CA MET A 1 -0.01 16.33 -1.68
C MET A 1 -1.14 15.47 -2.22
N SER A 2 -0.85 14.29 -2.78
CA SER A 2 -1.86 13.41 -3.39
C SER A 2 -2.52 12.46 -2.39
N ILE A 3 -1.91 12.28 -1.21
CA ILE A 3 -2.43 11.43 -0.15
C ILE A 3 -3.79 11.94 0.32
N VAL A 4 -4.81 11.09 0.23
CA VAL A 4 -6.18 11.35 0.73
C VAL A 4 -6.55 10.49 1.93
N GLU A 5 -5.93 9.32 2.09
CA GLU A 5 -6.00 8.50 3.30
C GLU A 5 -4.66 7.79 3.49
N ASN A 6 -4.17 7.72 4.72
CA ASN A 6 -2.94 7.02 5.04
C ASN A 6 -3.01 6.55 6.49
N ALA A 7 -3.09 5.24 6.68
CA ALA A 7 -3.31 4.67 8.00
C ALA A 7 -2.60 3.32 8.11
N ILE A 8 -2.03 3.06 9.28
CA ILE A 8 -1.53 1.73 9.62
C ILE A 8 -2.47 1.12 10.64
N TYR A 9 -2.86 -0.13 10.38
CA TYR A 9 -3.72 -0.93 11.22
C TYR A 9 -2.92 -2.06 11.84
N ARG A 10 -3.21 -2.37 13.10
CA ARG A 10 -2.77 -3.60 13.78
C ARG A 10 -4.00 -4.29 14.35
N ASN A 11 -4.21 -5.56 14.04
CA ASN A 11 -5.36 -6.34 14.50
C ASN A 11 -6.70 -5.64 14.21
N GLY A 12 -6.82 -5.06 13.00
CA GLY A 12 -8.01 -4.32 12.55
C GLY A 12 -8.20 -2.94 13.19
N ARG A 13 -7.32 -2.48 14.07
CA ARG A 13 -7.41 -1.14 14.71
C ARG A 13 -6.39 -0.20 14.12
N LYS A 14 -6.81 1.03 13.77
CA LYS A 14 -5.91 2.10 13.32
C LYS A 14 -4.98 2.47 14.48
N VAL A 15 -3.66 2.41 14.24
CA VAL A 15 -2.62 2.70 15.24
C VAL A 15 -1.74 3.88 14.87
N GLU A 16 -1.58 4.17 13.58
CA GLU A 16 -0.79 5.31 13.09
C GLU A 16 -1.51 5.99 11.92
N THR A 17 -1.23 7.27 11.71
CA THR A 17 -1.74 8.07 10.57
C THR A 17 -0.60 8.87 9.95
N PRO A 18 0.24 8.25 9.09
CA PRO A 18 1.42 8.89 8.53
C PRO A 18 1.06 10.03 7.57
N ARG A 19 1.93 11.04 7.49
CA ARG A 19 1.73 12.26 6.67
C ARG A 19 2.44 12.19 5.32
N SER A 20 3.34 11.24 5.12
CA SER A 20 4.06 11.01 3.86
C SER A 20 4.26 9.52 3.60
N LEU A 21 4.60 9.15 2.36
CA LEU A 21 4.95 7.77 2.00
C LEU A 21 6.20 7.28 2.75
N GLU A 22 7.23 8.13 2.87
CA GLU A 22 8.44 7.81 3.63
C GLU A 22 8.14 7.50 5.11
N GLU A 23 7.27 8.30 5.72
CA GLU A 23 6.82 8.07 7.09
C GLU A 23 6.00 6.77 7.18
N THR A 24 5.14 6.48 6.20
CA THR A 24 4.40 5.21 6.11
C THR A 24 5.35 4.02 6.11
N TYR A 25 6.38 4.03 5.26
CA TYR A 25 7.35 2.94 5.15
C TYR A 25 8.07 2.69 6.49
N THR A 26 8.49 3.78 7.13
CA THR A 26 9.20 3.73 8.42
C THR A 26 8.30 3.22 9.55
N LEU A 27 7.05 3.68 9.62
CA LEU A 27 6.10 3.25 10.65
C LEU A 27 5.60 1.82 10.41
N LEU A 28 5.39 1.43 9.15
CA LEU A 28 4.94 0.10 8.77
C LEU A 28 5.99 -0.94 9.17
N LYS A 29 7.27 -0.71 8.81
CA LYS A 29 8.37 -1.59 9.22
C LYS A 29 8.43 -1.76 10.74
N ARG A 30 8.40 -0.65 11.49
CA ARG A 30 8.36 -0.68 12.96
C ARG A 30 7.15 -1.42 13.52
N ALA A 31 5.99 -1.33 12.87
CA ALA A 31 4.79 -2.04 13.31
C ALA A 31 4.90 -3.55 13.07
N ILE A 32 5.50 -3.97 11.96
CA ILE A 32 5.79 -5.37 11.63
C ILE A 32 6.83 -5.93 12.62
N ASP A 33 7.94 -5.25 12.86
CA ASP A 33 9.00 -5.69 13.78
C ASP A 33 8.46 -5.95 15.20
N ARG A 34 7.50 -5.13 15.66
CA ARG A 34 6.85 -5.30 16.98
C ARG A 34 5.84 -6.44 17.03
N SER A 35 5.43 -7.00 15.89
CA SER A 35 4.44 -8.07 15.81
C SER A 35 5.06 -9.48 15.89
N GLU A 36 6.36 -9.62 15.63
CA GLU A 36 7.08 -10.90 15.66
C GLU A 36 7.28 -11.49 17.07
N GLY A 37 6.90 -10.76 18.14
CA GLY A 37 7.05 -11.17 19.54
C GLY A 37 5.77 -11.55 20.28
N ASP A 38 4.59 -11.52 19.64
CA ASP A 38 3.33 -11.81 20.31
C ASP A 38 3.08 -13.33 20.42
N GLU A 39 3.26 -13.88 21.62
CA GLU A 39 3.13 -15.30 21.98
C GLU A 39 1.72 -15.88 21.74
N HIS A 40 0.72 -15.01 21.56
CA HIS A 40 -0.70 -15.36 21.43
C HIS A 40 -1.22 -15.33 19.98
N GLY A 41 -0.32 -15.30 19.00
CA GLY A 41 -0.66 -15.51 17.59
C GLY A 41 -0.84 -14.23 16.79
N SER A 42 0.05 -14.06 15.82
CA SER A 42 -0.17 -13.39 14.53
C SER A 42 -0.90 -12.05 14.59
N GLY A 43 -0.23 -11.04 15.15
CA GLY A 43 -0.71 -9.66 15.02
C GLY A 43 -0.68 -9.24 13.55
N THR A 44 -1.82 -9.09 12.88
CA THR A 44 -1.86 -8.66 11.48
C THR A 44 -1.61 -7.16 11.38
N VAL A 45 -0.61 -6.75 10.61
CA VAL A 45 -0.31 -5.35 10.31
C VAL A 45 -0.69 -5.04 8.86
N LEU A 46 -1.36 -3.91 8.62
CA LEU A 46 -1.77 -3.47 7.29
C LEU A 46 -1.57 -1.97 7.13
N ALA A 47 -0.94 -1.54 6.03
CA ALA A 47 -0.95 -0.16 5.60
C ALA A 47 -2.07 0.05 4.56
N TRP A 48 -2.90 1.06 4.79
CA TRP A 48 -3.91 1.52 3.84
C TRP A 48 -3.47 2.88 3.30
N ILE A 49 -3.17 2.94 2.00
CA ILE A 49 -2.65 4.12 1.32
C ILE A 49 -3.61 4.50 0.20
N GLY A 50 -4.25 5.64 0.34
CA GLY A 50 -5.13 6.24 -0.67
C GLY A 50 -4.46 7.44 -1.32
N LEU A 51 -4.25 7.37 -2.63
CA LEU A 51 -3.68 8.45 -3.44
C LEU A 51 -4.72 8.96 -4.45
N TYR A 52 -4.89 10.28 -4.51
CA TYR A 52 -5.72 10.95 -5.50
C TYR A 52 -4.84 11.79 -6.44
N ARG A 53 -4.91 11.47 -7.74
CA ARG A 53 -4.05 12.07 -8.78
C ARG A 53 -2.57 12.09 -8.37
N PRO A 54 -1.99 10.94 -7.99
CA PRO A 54 -0.57 10.88 -7.63
C PRO A 54 0.32 11.20 -8.81
N THR A 55 1.53 11.69 -8.52
CA THR A 55 2.55 11.84 -9.56
C THR A 55 3.14 10.48 -9.93
N PRO A 56 3.72 10.33 -11.14
CA PRO A 56 4.42 9.10 -11.52
C PRO A 56 5.53 8.72 -10.53
N GLU A 57 6.19 9.69 -9.89
CA GLU A 57 7.23 9.48 -8.88
C GLU A 57 6.66 8.84 -7.61
N GLU A 58 5.47 9.25 -7.15
CA GLU A 58 4.81 8.67 -5.99
C GLU A 58 4.40 7.21 -6.26
N ILE A 59 3.89 6.93 -7.47
CA ILE A 59 3.57 5.56 -7.88
C ILE A 59 4.84 4.70 -7.96
N ARG A 60 5.93 5.22 -8.54
CA ARG A 60 7.21 4.48 -8.59
C ARG A 60 7.79 4.23 -7.21
N SER A 61 7.70 5.20 -6.29
CA SER A 61 8.12 5.00 -4.90
C SER A 61 7.37 3.84 -4.22
N LEU A 62 6.05 3.74 -4.42
CA LEU A 62 5.27 2.60 -3.92
C LEU A 62 5.70 1.30 -4.59
N ALA A 63 5.93 1.32 -5.89
CA ALA A 63 6.36 0.14 -6.65
C ALA A 63 7.69 -0.42 -6.15
N GLU A 64 8.67 0.44 -5.94
CA GLU A 64 9.99 0.09 -5.42
C GLU A 64 9.90 -0.44 -3.99
N HIS A 65 9.14 0.23 -3.10
CA HIS A 65 9.04 -0.18 -1.70
C HIS A 65 8.31 -1.52 -1.52
N PHE A 66 7.18 -1.71 -2.23
CA PHE A 66 6.33 -2.89 -2.09
C PHE A 66 6.62 -3.97 -3.14
N GLN A 67 7.64 -3.78 -3.99
CA GLN A 67 7.99 -4.70 -5.07
C GLN A 67 6.80 -5.02 -5.99
N LEU A 68 6.04 -3.97 -6.36
CA LEU A 68 4.88 -4.11 -7.23
C LEU A 68 5.31 -4.47 -8.65
N HIS A 69 4.49 -5.29 -9.32
CA HIS A 69 4.77 -5.73 -10.68
C HIS A 69 4.75 -4.55 -11.67
N GLU A 70 5.74 -4.48 -12.56
CA GLU A 70 5.92 -3.36 -13.50
C GLU A 70 4.68 -3.10 -14.37
N LEU A 71 4.03 -4.15 -14.90
CA LEU A 71 2.79 -4.00 -15.66
C LEU A 71 1.64 -3.35 -14.87
N ALA A 72 1.51 -3.66 -13.57
CA ALA A 72 0.47 -3.03 -12.73
C ALA A 72 0.76 -1.54 -12.50
N VAL A 73 2.04 -1.18 -12.42
CA VAL A 73 2.51 0.20 -12.29
C VAL A 73 2.27 0.97 -13.58
N GLU A 74 2.62 0.39 -14.73
CA GLU A 74 2.38 0.95 -16.05
C GLU A 74 0.88 1.21 -16.27
N ASP A 75 0.03 0.22 -15.96
CA ASP A 75 -1.42 0.35 -16.07
C ASP A 75 -2.00 1.44 -15.17
N THR A 76 -1.42 1.62 -13.98
CA THR A 76 -1.82 2.69 -13.05
C THR A 76 -1.46 4.08 -13.59
N ILE A 77 -0.32 4.19 -14.30
CA ILE A 77 0.15 5.46 -14.90
C ILE A 77 -0.61 5.78 -16.20
N GLN A 78 -0.84 4.78 -17.07
CA GLN A 78 -1.53 4.97 -18.36
C GLN A 78 -3.05 5.22 -18.20
N ALA A 79 -3.65 4.76 -17.10
CA ALA A 79 -5.07 4.90 -16.77
C ALA A 79 -6.03 4.25 -17.80
N HIS A 80 -7.34 4.47 -17.65
CA HIS A 80 -8.41 4.04 -18.58
C HIS A 80 -8.54 2.53 -18.88
N GLN A 81 -7.86 1.68 -18.13
CA GLN A 81 -8.00 0.23 -18.23
C GLN A 81 -9.47 -0.23 -18.09
N ARG A 82 -9.82 -1.33 -18.76
CA ARG A 82 -11.11 -2.01 -18.53
C ARG A 82 -11.09 -2.64 -17.13
N PRO A 83 -12.24 -2.73 -16.44
CA PRO A 83 -12.31 -3.43 -15.16
C PRO A 83 -11.73 -4.83 -15.26
N LYS A 84 -10.80 -5.15 -14.36
CA LYS A 84 -10.05 -6.41 -14.36
C LYS A 84 -9.50 -6.71 -12.98
N MET A 85 -9.21 -8.00 -12.76
CA MET A 85 -8.52 -8.49 -11.58
C MET A 85 -7.43 -9.45 -12.04
N GLU A 86 -6.19 -9.13 -11.69
CA GLU A 86 -5.00 -9.85 -12.14
C GLU A 86 -4.12 -10.15 -10.94
N ARG A 87 -3.47 -11.32 -10.94
CA ARG A 87 -2.58 -11.75 -9.85
C ARG A 87 -1.15 -11.80 -10.35
N TYR A 88 -0.28 -11.04 -9.69
CA TYR A 88 1.15 -10.99 -9.96
C TYR A 88 1.89 -11.48 -8.72
N GLY A 89 2.18 -12.79 -8.65
CA GLY A 89 2.79 -13.40 -7.47
C GLY A 89 1.90 -13.23 -6.23
N GLN A 90 2.41 -12.52 -5.22
CA GLN A 90 1.66 -12.19 -3.99
C GLN A 90 0.80 -10.93 -4.11
N THR A 91 0.88 -10.21 -5.22
CA THR A 91 0.16 -8.96 -5.45
C THR A 91 -1.14 -9.21 -6.21
N LEU A 92 -2.24 -8.67 -5.69
CA LEU A 92 -3.52 -8.62 -6.41
C LEU A 92 -3.71 -7.21 -6.98
N PHE A 93 -3.72 -7.09 -8.30
CA PHE A 93 -4.01 -5.84 -8.99
C PHE A 93 -5.47 -5.83 -9.43
N THR A 94 -6.19 -4.76 -9.09
CA THR A 94 -7.61 -4.63 -9.43
C THR A 94 -7.87 -3.24 -10.01
N VAL A 95 -8.46 -3.21 -11.19
CA VAL A 95 -9.02 -1.98 -11.78
C VAL A 95 -10.52 -2.03 -11.54
N ILE A 96 -11.00 -1.10 -10.70
CA ILE A 96 -12.42 -0.92 -10.42
C ILE A 96 -12.85 0.36 -11.13
N ARG A 97 -13.93 0.31 -11.90
CA ARG A 97 -14.64 1.53 -12.31
C ARG A 97 -15.94 1.63 -11.50
N PRO A 98 -16.27 2.80 -10.95
CA PRO A 98 -17.67 3.18 -10.77
C PRO A 98 -18.34 3.42 -12.13
#